data_AF-A0A396U4I8-F1
#
_entry.id   AF-A0A396U4I8-F1
#
_cell.length_a   1.000
_cell.length_b   1.000
_cell.length_c   1.000
_cell.angle_alpha   90.00
_cell.angle_beta   90.00
_cell.angle_gamma   90.00
#
_symmetry.space_group_name_H-M   'P 1'
#
loop_
_entity.id
_entity.type
_entity.pdbx_description
1 polymer ?
#
loop_
_entity_poly.entity_id
_entity_poly.type
_entity_poly.pdbx_seq_one_letter_code
_entity_poly.pdbx_strand_id
1 'polypeptide(L)'
;MKSILIHGWYARIFILVLWLVALWLRFTIDFEQKSPLLISLLGLSNLSLYLIVSMRLPLLTHSQIAAVLPGFSSQLKTALISILLISFLPTLLLLPNVMSWLGLLSIMLVSAMLMIAMVYQPKYQILFFLIMLTPLCSEALNIEITFEQVMSYFAFALPVIAVWAWQSLNKLVVYRKHSEHIAKMMLMVNASIDRTLVAQDHIPPATQNIFMRWWSNLNFNHERSNITEAEENKTKLSMRKLIAISCQSTASFSKHSYIAWSLATLILCGVALFIDEKNYVAVIPMITIVPAILIGTASITLFQMVNNKRSYLARLSILPRFKNKQTFAKAFVKYVLVNQASLLVFVAFLVAITVITFEHLTWVNYMKVCLLALLFCLLNCALMFFSWSNHSQAIQKYVFIIVFNFFLFLLASLEVMQSGVDSIISWMPIFITIFTGAIFCGYTIKRYTQRYAGLNY
;
A
#
# COMPACT_ATOMS: atom_id res chain seq x y z
N MET A 1 -14.40 14.05 18.59
CA MET A 1 -13.01 13.61 18.29
C MET A 1 -12.92 12.25 17.59
N LYS A 2 -13.52 11.16 18.09
CA LYS A 2 -13.44 9.82 17.45
C LYS A 2 -13.86 9.81 15.96
N SER A 3 -14.96 10.48 15.62
CA SER A 3 -15.44 10.64 14.24
C SER A 3 -14.46 11.41 13.32
N ILE A 4 -13.62 12.28 13.89
CA ILE A 4 -12.60 13.03 13.15
C ILE A 4 -11.33 12.17 12.97
N LEU A 5 -10.94 11.40 13.99
CA LEU A 5 -9.80 10.48 13.93
C LEU A 5 -10.04 9.33 12.93
N ILE A 6 -11.27 8.81 12.85
CA ILE A 6 -11.67 7.76 11.91
C ILE A 6 -12.54 8.34 10.80
N HIS A 7 -12.18 9.53 10.30
CA HIS A 7 -12.93 10.17 9.23
C HIS A 7 -12.80 9.36 7.93
N GLY A 8 -13.95 8.94 7.39
CA GLY A 8 -14.06 8.08 6.20
C GLY A 8 -14.97 6.89 6.47
N TRP A 9 -16.20 6.93 5.94
CA TRP A 9 -17.15 5.81 6.07
C TRP A 9 -16.63 4.52 5.41
N TYR A 10 -16.00 4.63 4.23
CA TYR A 10 -15.48 3.47 3.50
C TYR A 10 -14.34 2.76 4.24
N ALA A 11 -13.43 3.52 4.87
CA ALA A 11 -12.36 2.94 5.68
C ALA A 11 -12.90 2.16 6.88
N ARG A 12 -13.96 2.68 7.53
CA ARG A 12 -14.63 2.00 8.64
C ARG A 12 -15.31 0.70 8.21
N ILE A 13 -16.05 0.75 7.11
CA ILE A 13 -16.69 -0.43 6.52
C ILE A 13 -15.63 -1.47 6.15
N PHE A 14 -14.51 -1.05 5.56
CA PHE A 14 -13.42 -1.94 5.20
C PHE A 14 -12.85 -2.71 6.39
N ILE A 15 -12.50 -2.00 7.47
CA ILE A 15 -11.95 -2.63 8.68
C ILE A 15 -12.97 -3.59 9.30
N LEU A 16 -14.24 -3.20 9.34
CA LEU A 16 -15.33 -4.05 9.83
C LEU A 16 -15.50 -5.32 8.97
N VAL A 17 -15.44 -5.20 7.64
CA VAL A 17 -15.52 -6.35 6.73
C VAL A 17 -14.36 -7.31 6.97
N LEU A 18 -13.13 -6.80 7.14
CA LEU A 18 -12.00 -7.67 7.48
C LEU A 18 -12.21 -8.39 8.81
N TRP A 19 -12.69 -7.70 9.85
CA TRP A 19 -13.00 -8.35 11.12
C TRP A 19 -14.10 -9.41 10.99
N LEU A 20 -15.14 -9.14 10.20
CA LEU A 20 -16.20 -10.12 9.93
C LEU A 20 -15.69 -11.33 9.16
N VAL A 21 -14.79 -11.14 8.19
CA VAL A 21 -14.14 -12.24 7.46
C VAL A 21 -13.25 -13.05 8.42
N ALA A 22 -12.52 -12.40 9.33
CA ALA A 22 -11.73 -13.09 10.35
C ALA A 22 -12.61 -13.97 11.24
N LEU A 23 -13.74 -13.43 11.70
CA LEU A 23 -14.74 -14.14 12.49
C LEU A 23 -15.36 -15.30 11.71
N TRP A 24 -15.72 -15.09 10.45
CA TRP A 24 -16.26 -16.14 9.61
C TRP A 24 -15.26 -17.30 9.40
N LEU A 25 -13.98 -16.98 9.16
CA LEU A 25 -12.92 -17.99 9.01
C LEU A 25 -12.69 -18.81 10.29
N ARG A 26 -12.83 -18.19 11.47
CA ARG A 26 -12.76 -18.88 12.76
C ARG A 26 -13.82 -19.96 12.93
N PHE A 27 -15.04 -19.71 12.44
CA PHE A 27 -16.17 -20.65 12.59
C PHE A 27 -16.23 -21.73 11.52
N THR A 28 -15.53 -21.54 10.40
CA THR A 28 -15.65 -22.43 9.23
C THR A 28 -14.46 -23.35 9.02
N ILE A 29 -13.31 -23.09 9.67
CA ILE A 29 -12.07 -23.83 9.43
C ILE A 29 -11.44 -24.26 10.76
N ASP A 30 -10.95 -25.50 10.84
CA ASP A 30 -10.19 -25.99 11.99
C ASP A 30 -8.98 -25.11 12.29
N PHE A 31 -8.86 -24.70 13.56
CA PHE A 31 -7.90 -23.70 14.03
C PHE A 31 -6.44 -24.07 13.77
N GLU A 32 -6.11 -25.36 13.83
CA GLU A 32 -4.74 -25.86 13.71
C GLU A 32 -4.19 -25.72 12.29
N GLN A 33 -5.05 -25.80 11.25
CA GLN A 33 -4.58 -25.74 9.87
C GLN A 33 -4.32 -24.32 9.34
N LYS A 34 -4.93 -23.27 9.92
CA LYS A 34 -4.89 -21.89 9.36
C LYS A 34 -4.70 -20.75 10.37
N SER A 35 -4.15 -21.03 11.55
CA SER A 35 -3.78 -20.01 12.55
C SER A 35 -2.96 -18.81 12.00
N PRO A 36 -1.98 -18.95 11.07
CA PRO A 36 -1.21 -17.80 10.57
C PRO A 36 -2.03 -16.85 9.68
N LEU A 37 -2.99 -17.37 8.92
CA LEU A 37 -3.84 -16.57 8.04
C LEU A 37 -4.81 -15.70 8.86
N LEU A 38 -5.31 -16.25 9.97
CA LEU A 38 -6.20 -15.52 10.86
C LEU A 38 -5.46 -14.40 11.62
N ILE A 39 -4.26 -14.70 12.13
CA ILE A 39 -3.40 -13.73 12.82
C ILE A 39 -2.95 -12.60 11.87
N SER A 40 -2.57 -12.92 10.64
CA SER A 40 -2.17 -11.92 9.64
C SER A 40 -3.34 -11.01 9.24
N LEU A 41 -4.55 -11.55 9.11
CA LEU A 41 -5.74 -10.77 8.78
C LEU A 41 -6.15 -9.80 9.91
N LEU A 42 -6.00 -10.23 11.18
CA LEU A 42 -6.16 -9.36 12.34
C LEU A 42 -5.06 -8.29 12.42
N GLY A 43 -3.80 -8.68 12.22
CA GLY A 43 -2.67 -7.77 12.18
C GLY A 43 -2.85 -6.68 11.13
N LEU A 44 -3.18 -7.07 9.89
CA LEU A 44 -3.36 -6.15 8.76
C LEU A 44 -4.55 -5.20 8.97
N SER A 45 -5.70 -5.71 9.43
CA SER A 45 -6.88 -4.88 9.70
C SER A 45 -6.58 -3.82 10.76
N ASN A 46 -5.92 -4.20 11.87
CA ASN A 46 -5.60 -3.27 12.95
C ASN A 46 -4.45 -2.32 12.58
N LEU A 47 -3.42 -2.77 11.84
CA LEU A 47 -2.39 -1.87 11.29
C LEU A 47 -3.01 -0.80 10.39
N SER A 48 -3.98 -1.16 9.55
CA SER A 48 -4.67 -0.19 8.68
C SER A 48 -5.45 0.85 9.49
N LEU A 49 -6.11 0.44 10.56
CA LEU A 49 -6.81 1.32 11.50
C LEU A 49 -5.82 2.27 12.19
N TYR A 50 -4.69 1.75 12.69
CA TYR A 50 -3.66 2.56 13.34
C TYR A 50 -3.05 3.59 12.39
N LEU A 51 -2.83 3.22 11.13
CA LEU A 51 -2.32 4.12 10.11
C LEU A 51 -3.30 5.26 9.78
N ILE A 52 -4.61 4.96 9.70
CA ILE A 52 -5.63 6.00 9.49
C ILE A 52 -5.64 7.00 10.66
N VAL A 53 -5.63 6.48 11.89
CA VAL A 53 -5.64 7.29 13.11
C VAL A 53 -4.36 8.11 13.22
N SER A 54 -3.20 7.50 12.97
CA SER A 54 -1.90 8.17 13.05
C SER A 54 -1.74 9.27 12.00
N MET A 55 -2.27 9.10 10.79
CA MET A 55 -2.26 10.13 9.76
C MET A 55 -3.15 11.32 10.10
N ARG A 56 -4.22 11.15 10.88
CA ARG A 56 -5.16 12.25 11.24
C ARG A 56 -4.82 12.95 12.54
N LEU A 57 -4.12 12.28 13.42
CA LEU A 57 -3.70 12.80 14.71
C LEU A 57 -2.96 14.15 14.64
N PRO A 58 -2.06 14.40 13.67
CA PRO A 58 -1.31 15.66 13.56
C PRO A 58 -2.17 16.85 13.17
N LEU A 59 -3.24 16.62 12.39
CA LEU A 59 -4.23 17.66 12.08
C LEU A 59 -4.86 18.17 13.37
N LEU A 60 -5.11 17.27 14.33
CA LEU A 60 -5.77 17.60 15.58
C LEU A 60 -4.80 18.27 16.56
N THR A 61 -3.60 17.71 16.77
CA THR A 61 -2.61 18.23 17.73
C THR A 61 -2.02 19.58 17.32
N HIS A 62 -1.99 19.90 16.02
CA HIS A 62 -1.45 21.15 15.50
C HIS A 62 -2.51 22.14 14.97
N SER A 63 -3.80 21.78 14.98
CA SER A 63 -4.86 22.73 14.65
C SER A 63 -5.04 23.81 15.72
N GLN A 64 -5.42 25.02 15.30
CA GLN A 64 -5.81 26.11 16.21
C GLN A 64 -6.96 25.71 17.16
N ILE A 65 -7.75 24.71 16.77
CA ILE A 65 -8.83 24.10 17.55
C ILE A 65 -8.31 23.53 18.89
N ALA A 66 -7.08 23.01 18.94
CA ALA A 66 -6.47 22.50 20.17
C ALA A 66 -6.17 23.60 21.20
N ALA A 67 -6.09 24.87 20.79
CA ALA A 67 -5.89 26.01 21.70
C ALA A 67 -7.21 26.57 22.24
N VAL A 68 -8.34 26.27 21.59
CA VAL A 68 -9.65 26.89 21.88
C VAL A 68 -10.58 25.92 22.63
N LEU A 69 -10.41 24.60 22.47
CA LEU A 69 -11.29 23.63 23.16
C LEU A 69 -10.86 23.36 24.62
N PRO A 70 -11.74 23.63 25.61
CA PRO A 70 -11.47 23.26 26.99
C PRO A 70 -11.41 21.73 27.12
N GLY A 71 -10.39 21.23 27.83
CA GLY A 71 -10.22 19.78 28.06
C GLY A 71 -9.84 18.96 26.82
N PHE A 72 -9.35 19.59 25.74
CA PHE A 72 -8.94 18.92 24.50
C PHE A 72 -8.02 17.71 24.75
N SER A 73 -7.05 17.86 25.65
CA SER A 73 -6.13 16.81 26.11
C SER A 73 -6.87 15.56 26.60
N SER A 74 -7.82 15.73 27.51
CA SER A 74 -8.58 14.61 28.08
C SER A 74 -9.43 13.93 27.02
N GLN A 75 -10.14 14.71 26.20
CA GLN A 75 -11.01 14.18 25.15
C GLN A 75 -10.22 13.39 24.09
N LEU A 76 -9.02 13.84 23.74
CA LEU A 76 -8.15 13.15 22.77
C LEU A 76 -7.65 11.82 23.33
N LYS A 77 -7.23 11.78 24.60
CA LYS A 77 -6.82 10.55 25.28
C LYS A 77 -7.96 9.53 25.33
N THR A 78 -9.15 9.94 25.79
CA THR A 78 -10.32 9.06 25.84
C THR A 78 -10.70 8.54 24.46
N ALA A 79 -10.61 9.38 23.43
CA ALA A 79 -10.86 8.96 22.06
C ALA A 79 -9.85 7.89 21.59
N LEU A 80 -8.55 8.12 21.77
CA LEU A 80 -7.51 7.18 21.35
C LEU A 80 -7.61 5.84 22.10
N ILE A 81 -7.81 5.87 23.42
CA ILE A 81 -7.99 4.66 24.24
C ILE A 81 -9.20 3.87 23.75
N SER A 82 -10.32 4.52 23.48
CA SER A 82 -11.51 3.81 23.03
C SER A 82 -11.36 3.19 21.64
N ILE A 83 -10.59 3.81 20.75
CA ILE A 83 -10.34 3.26 19.41
C ILE A 83 -9.46 2.01 19.54
N LEU A 84 -8.46 2.06 20.41
CA LEU A 84 -7.57 0.95 20.71
C LEU A 84 -8.33 -0.24 21.36
N LEU A 85 -9.25 0.04 22.28
CA LEU A 85 -10.14 -0.98 22.86
C LEU A 85 -11.05 -1.63 21.80
N ILE A 86 -11.57 -0.85 20.85
CA ILE A 86 -12.39 -1.40 19.75
C ILE A 86 -11.54 -2.31 18.85
N SER A 87 -10.29 -1.95 18.54
CA SER A 87 -9.40 -2.81 17.74
C SER A 87 -8.99 -4.10 18.45
N PHE A 88 -9.06 -4.14 19.78
CA PHE A 88 -8.75 -5.34 20.59
C PHE A 88 -9.91 -6.33 20.69
N LEU A 89 -11.13 -5.90 20.39
CA LEU A 89 -12.31 -6.74 20.53
C LEU A 89 -12.32 -7.96 19.59
N PRO A 90 -11.97 -7.84 18.29
CA PRO A 90 -11.83 -9.00 17.41
C PRO A 90 -10.76 -9.99 17.89
N THR A 91 -9.65 -9.49 18.42
CA THR A 91 -8.53 -10.35 18.86
C THR A 91 -8.89 -11.23 20.07
N LEU A 92 -9.75 -10.72 20.96
CA LEU A 92 -10.27 -11.49 22.10
C LEU A 92 -11.25 -12.59 21.69
N LEU A 93 -12.00 -12.38 20.60
CA LEU A 93 -13.02 -13.34 20.14
C LEU A 93 -12.43 -14.49 19.31
N LEU A 94 -11.21 -14.35 18.82
CA LEU A 94 -10.70 -15.17 17.71
C LEU A 94 -9.64 -16.21 18.09
N LEU A 95 -8.88 -15.98 19.16
CA LEU A 95 -7.80 -16.87 19.59
C LEU A 95 -8.29 -17.76 20.75
N PRO A 96 -7.75 -18.98 20.94
CA PRO A 96 -8.21 -19.90 22.00
C PRO A 96 -7.46 -19.78 23.33
N ASN A 97 -6.28 -19.14 23.38
CA ASN A 97 -5.39 -19.14 24.55
C ASN A 97 -5.18 -17.72 25.11
N VAL A 98 -5.29 -17.55 26.43
CA VAL A 98 -5.09 -16.27 27.13
C VAL A 98 -3.68 -15.71 26.90
N MET A 99 -2.66 -16.56 26.84
CA MET A 99 -1.28 -16.11 26.60
C MET A 99 -1.11 -15.54 25.18
N SER A 100 -1.73 -16.15 24.18
CA SER A 100 -1.69 -15.61 22.81
C SER A 100 -2.54 -14.36 22.66
N TRP A 101 -3.61 -14.19 23.45
CA TRP A 101 -4.36 -12.93 23.53
C TRP A 101 -3.47 -11.79 24.01
N LEU A 102 -2.85 -11.98 25.18
CA LEU A 102 -2.02 -10.94 25.80
C LEU A 102 -0.82 -10.60 24.91
N GLY A 103 -0.15 -11.61 24.35
CA GLY A 103 0.98 -11.42 23.43
C GLY A 103 0.60 -10.61 22.17
N LEU A 104 -0.51 -10.96 21.53
CA LEU A 104 -0.96 -10.26 20.33
C LEU A 104 -1.44 -8.82 20.63
N LEU A 105 -2.10 -8.60 21.78
CA LEU A 105 -2.48 -7.27 22.25
C LEU A 105 -1.26 -6.37 22.47
N SER A 106 -0.19 -6.88 23.08
CA SER A 106 1.07 -6.14 23.24
C SER A 106 1.71 -5.79 21.90
N ILE A 107 1.77 -6.74 20.95
CA ILE A 107 2.32 -6.49 19.61
C ILE A 107 1.50 -5.40 18.91
N MET A 108 0.18 -5.46 19.03
CA MET A 108 -0.70 -4.44 18.47
C MET A 108 -0.49 -3.06 19.10
N LEU A 109 -0.32 -2.99 20.42
CA LEU A 109 -0.03 -1.74 21.11
C LEU A 109 1.31 -1.13 20.66
N VAL A 110 2.37 -1.94 20.56
CA VAL A 110 3.67 -1.52 20.03
C VAL A 110 3.54 -1.02 18.59
N SER A 111 2.79 -1.75 17.74
CA SER A 111 2.58 -1.34 16.36
C SER A 111 1.84 -0.01 16.23
N ALA A 112 0.85 0.25 17.10
CA ALA A 112 0.13 1.52 17.14
C ALA A 112 1.06 2.68 17.54
N MET A 113 1.90 2.49 18.56
CA MET A 113 2.89 3.48 18.98
C MET A 113 3.89 3.80 17.86
N LEU A 114 4.38 2.76 17.19
CA LEU A 114 5.34 2.86 16.11
C LEU A 114 4.76 3.56 14.88
N MET A 115 3.50 3.27 14.51
CA MET A 115 2.79 3.96 13.43
C MET A 115 2.62 5.45 13.72
N ILE A 116 2.28 5.81 14.96
CA ILE A 116 2.22 7.21 15.37
C ILE A 116 3.61 7.86 15.31
N ALA A 117 4.64 7.20 15.84
CA ALA A 117 6.00 7.72 15.84
C ALA A 117 6.53 8.02 14.43
N MET A 118 6.26 7.15 13.45
CA MET A 118 6.66 7.35 12.06
C MET A 118 6.07 8.60 11.41
N VAL A 119 4.79 8.87 11.68
CA VAL A 119 4.11 10.03 11.09
C VAL A 119 4.69 11.33 11.66
N TYR A 120 5.09 11.33 12.94
CA TYR A 120 5.76 12.47 13.57
C TYR A 120 7.23 12.60 13.22
N GLN A 121 7.93 11.49 13.01
CA GLN A 121 9.34 11.47 12.64
C GLN A 121 9.62 10.30 11.68
N PRO A 122 9.77 10.57 10.37
CA PRO A 122 10.05 9.53 9.36
C PRO A 122 11.33 8.73 9.62
N LYS A 123 12.26 9.22 10.44
CA LYS A 123 13.47 8.49 10.85
C LYS A 123 13.16 7.13 11.47
N TYR A 124 12.02 7.01 12.17
CA TYR A 124 11.58 5.74 12.76
C TYR A 124 11.08 4.71 11.74
N GLN A 125 10.97 5.05 10.45
CA GLN A 125 10.73 4.05 9.39
C GLN A 125 11.85 3.01 9.33
N ILE A 126 13.09 3.39 9.63
CA ILE A 126 14.23 2.45 9.70
C ILE A 126 13.96 1.37 10.74
N LEU A 127 13.39 1.74 11.90
CA LEU A 127 13.08 0.79 12.97
C LEU A 127 12.02 -0.23 12.54
N PHE A 128 11.06 0.16 11.68
CA PHE A 128 10.11 -0.79 11.10
C PHE A 128 10.72 -1.70 10.06
N PHE A 129 11.59 -1.19 9.20
CA PHE A 129 12.34 -2.07 8.30
C PHE A 129 13.21 -3.05 9.08
N LEU A 130 13.83 -2.61 10.19
CA LEU A 130 14.63 -3.46 11.07
C LEU A 130 13.78 -4.54 11.76
N ILE A 131 12.58 -4.17 12.26
CA ILE A 131 11.62 -5.14 12.82
C ILE A 131 11.17 -6.16 11.75
N MET A 132 10.83 -5.68 10.55
CA MET A 132 10.43 -6.55 9.45
C MET A 132 11.57 -7.50 9.02
N LEU A 133 12.82 -7.07 9.15
CA LEU A 133 14.02 -7.87 8.87
C LEU A 133 14.46 -8.75 10.06
N THR A 134 13.86 -8.58 11.24
CA THR A 134 14.25 -9.32 12.45
C THR A 134 14.13 -10.84 12.30
N PRO A 135 13.09 -11.41 11.65
CA PRO A 135 13.03 -12.85 11.38
C PRO A 135 14.27 -13.34 10.62
N LEU A 136 14.77 -12.53 9.67
CA LEU A 136 15.94 -12.85 8.86
C LEU A 136 17.23 -12.84 9.69
N CYS A 137 17.34 -11.91 10.65
CA CYS A 137 18.48 -11.81 11.56
C CYS A 137 18.50 -12.91 12.63
N SER A 138 17.35 -13.23 13.25
CA SER A 138 17.27 -14.31 14.25
C SER A 138 17.67 -15.65 13.65
N GLU A 139 17.36 -15.83 12.38
CA GLU A 139 17.50 -17.11 11.69
C GLU A 139 18.88 -17.27 11.06
N ALA A 140 19.52 -16.19 10.59
CA ALA A 140 20.95 -16.18 10.25
C ALA A 140 21.87 -16.44 11.48
N LEU A 141 21.35 -16.22 12.69
CA LEU A 141 22.05 -16.48 13.96
C LEU A 141 21.71 -17.84 14.58
N ASN A 142 20.93 -18.70 13.89
CA ASN A 142 20.45 -20.00 14.39
C ASN A 142 19.71 -19.90 15.74
N ILE A 143 18.96 -18.82 15.97
CA ILE A 143 18.11 -18.67 17.15
C ILE A 143 16.72 -19.20 16.79
N GLU A 144 16.38 -20.39 17.27
CA GLU A 144 15.04 -20.95 17.15
C GLU A 144 14.08 -20.19 18.06
N ILE A 145 13.33 -19.24 17.49
CA ILE A 145 12.29 -18.50 18.22
C ILE A 145 10.94 -19.09 17.83
N THR A 146 10.32 -19.87 18.73
CA THR A 146 9.00 -20.42 18.47
C THR A 146 7.91 -19.35 18.62
N PHE A 147 6.80 -19.50 17.88
CA PHE A 147 5.66 -18.57 17.97
C PHE A 147 5.15 -18.42 19.42
N GLU A 148 5.12 -19.50 20.19
CA GLU A 148 4.71 -19.48 21.60
C GLU A 148 5.70 -18.73 22.49
N GLN A 149 7.00 -18.83 22.22
CA GLN A 149 8.02 -18.04 22.92
C GLN A 149 7.88 -16.54 22.63
N VAL A 150 7.60 -16.16 21.37
CA VAL A 150 7.32 -14.75 21.04
C VAL A 150 6.09 -14.26 21.78
N MET A 151 4.98 -15.01 21.69
CA MET A 151 3.71 -14.60 22.31
C MET A 151 3.82 -14.51 23.83
N SER A 152 4.51 -15.46 24.47
CA SER A 152 4.73 -15.42 25.91
C SER A 152 5.61 -14.25 26.35
N TYR A 153 6.73 -13.99 25.65
CA TYR A 153 7.59 -12.83 25.93
C TYR A 153 6.80 -11.52 25.87
N PHE A 154 6.03 -11.34 24.81
CA PHE A 154 5.21 -10.14 24.62
C PHE A 154 4.07 -10.04 25.66
N ALA A 155 3.47 -11.17 26.03
CA ALA A 155 2.45 -11.21 27.09
C ALA A 155 3.02 -10.74 28.44
N PHE A 156 4.23 -11.19 28.81
CA PHE A 156 4.90 -10.73 30.03
C PHE A 156 5.38 -9.27 29.94
N ALA A 157 5.75 -8.81 28.75
CA ALA A 157 6.15 -7.42 28.51
C ALA A 157 4.97 -6.44 28.49
N LEU A 158 3.73 -6.92 28.36
CA LEU A 158 2.51 -6.09 28.24
C LEU A 158 2.41 -4.97 29.30
N PRO A 159 2.66 -5.19 30.61
CA PRO A 159 2.54 -4.13 31.61
C PRO A 159 3.54 -2.99 31.36
N VAL A 160 4.78 -3.34 30.99
CA VAL A 160 5.84 -2.36 30.68
C VAL A 160 5.48 -1.58 29.41
N ILE A 161 5.02 -2.28 28.37
CA ILE A 161 4.58 -1.66 27.12
C ILE A 161 3.38 -0.72 27.38
N ALA A 162 2.43 -1.12 28.22
CA ALA A 162 1.27 -0.30 28.57
C ALA A 162 1.66 0.98 29.32
N VAL A 163 2.58 0.89 30.29
CA VAL A 163 3.12 2.07 30.99
C VAL A 163 3.83 2.99 30.00
N TRP A 164 4.63 2.44 29.09
CA TRP A 164 5.33 3.22 28.08
C TRP A 164 4.39 3.88 27.07
N ALA A 165 3.33 3.19 26.66
CA ALA A 165 2.27 3.72 25.82
C ALA A 165 1.55 4.90 26.49
N TRP A 166 1.24 4.77 27.78
CA TRP A 166 0.62 5.85 28.56
C TRP A 166 1.51 7.09 28.66
N GLN A 167 2.80 6.90 28.96
CA GLN A 167 3.77 8.00 28.98
C GLN A 167 3.90 8.69 27.62
N SER A 168 3.94 7.90 26.55
CA SER A 168 4.03 8.40 25.18
C SER A 168 2.78 9.19 24.78
N LEU A 169 1.58 8.72 25.17
CA LEU A 169 0.32 9.42 24.97
C LEU A 169 0.30 10.78 25.67
N ASN A 170 0.85 10.88 26.88
CA ASN A 170 0.96 12.16 27.59
C ASN A 170 1.87 13.16 26.85
N LYS A 171 3.02 12.69 26.33
CA LYS A 171 3.93 13.52 25.52
C LYS A 171 3.30 13.97 24.20
N LEU A 172 2.58 13.08 23.54
CA LEU A 172 1.93 13.30 22.25
C LEU A 172 0.92 14.45 22.28
N VAL A 173 0.15 14.54 23.37
CA VAL A 173 -0.88 15.59 23.56
C VAL A 173 -0.26 16.98 23.72
N VAL A 174 0.95 17.07 24.27
CA VAL A 174 1.66 18.34 24.53
C VAL A 174 2.61 18.70 23.38
N TYR A 175 2.83 17.78 22.44
CA TYR A 175 3.81 17.94 21.37
C TYR A 175 3.45 19.09 20.41
N ARG A 176 4.27 20.15 20.41
CA ARG A 176 4.24 21.27 19.43
C ARG A 176 5.62 21.42 18.82
N LYS A 177 5.78 21.13 17.52
CA LYS A 177 7.05 21.28 16.80
C LYS A 177 7.12 22.62 16.06
N HIS A 178 8.31 23.02 15.58
CA HIS A 178 8.47 24.20 14.73
C HIS A 178 7.57 24.15 13.48
N SER A 179 7.06 25.32 13.08
CA SER A 179 6.11 25.53 11.97
C SER A 179 6.55 24.88 10.64
N GLU A 180 7.86 24.86 10.34
CA GLU A 180 8.39 24.22 9.12
C GLU A 180 8.19 22.70 9.12
N HIS A 181 8.40 22.04 10.27
CA HIS A 181 8.15 20.62 10.39
C HIS A 181 6.66 20.32 10.41
N ILE A 182 5.85 21.20 10.98
CA ILE A 182 4.38 21.10 10.93
C ILE A 182 3.90 21.22 9.49
N ALA A 183 4.43 22.14 8.68
CA ALA A 183 4.07 22.24 7.26
C ALA A 183 4.43 20.96 6.50
N LYS A 184 5.64 20.43 6.67
CA LYS A 184 6.06 19.15 6.07
C LYS A 184 5.16 17.99 6.52
N MET A 185 4.81 17.96 7.81
CA MET A 185 3.95 16.94 8.41
C MET A 185 2.50 17.06 7.91
N MET A 186 1.93 18.26 7.88
CA MET A 186 0.59 18.57 7.35
C MET A 186 0.49 18.28 5.85
N LEU A 187 1.57 18.39 5.07
CA LEU A 187 1.62 17.96 3.67
C LEU A 187 1.62 16.42 3.54
N MET A 188 2.24 15.68 4.47
CA MET A 188 2.16 14.21 4.54
C MET A 188 0.81 13.72 5.10
N VAL A 189 0.18 14.51 5.97
CA VAL A 189 -1.02 14.21 6.77
C VAL A 189 -2.32 14.68 6.13
N ASN A 190 -2.27 15.67 5.23
CA ASN A 190 -3.37 16.02 4.31
C ASN A 190 -3.60 14.94 3.23
N ALA A 191 -3.44 13.66 3.63
CA ALA A 191 -3.99 12.45 3.05
C ALA A 191 -5.53 12.43 3.07
N SER A 192 -6.17 13.53 2.68
CA SER A 192 -7.18 13.39 1.64
C SER A 192 -6.45 12.94 0.38
N ILE A 193 -6.73 11.71 -0.02
CA ILE A 193 -6.20 11.04 -1.22
C ILE A 193 -6.29 11.92 -2.49
N ASP A 194 -7.16 12.93 -2.52
CA ASP A 194 -7.26 13.91 -3.61
C ASP A 194 -6.11 14.92 -3.72
N ARG A 195 -5.23 15.07 -2.71
CA ARG A 195 -4.23 16.17 -2.68
C ARG A 195 -2.80 15.77 -2.31
N THR A 196 -2.52 14.50 -2.04
CA THR A 196 -1.22 14.05 -1.48
C THR A 196 -0.04 14.16 -2.43
N LEU A 197 -0.17 13.69 -3.67
CA LEU A 197 0.95 13.79 -4.63
C LEU A 197 1.12 15.22 -5.16
N VAL A 198 0.04 16.01 -5.25
CA VAL A 198 0.12 17.46 -5.58
C VAL A 198 0.90 18.21 -4.51
N ALA A 199 0.64 17.92 -3.23
CA ALA A 199 1.36 18.50 -2.11
C ALA A 199 2.85 18.12 -2.10
N GLN A 200 3.21 16.90 -2.52
CA GLN A 200 4.61 16.44 -2.63
C GLN A 200 5.36 17.05 -3.82
N ASP A 201 4.72 17.19 -4.98
CA ASP A 201 5.29 17.83 -6.18
C ASP A 201 5.53 19.34 -5.97
N HIS A 202 4.86 19.97 -5.00
CA HIS A 202 5.03 21.39 -4.66
C HIS A 202 6.01 21.65 -3.50
N ILE A 203 6.61 20.61 -2.92
CA ILE A 203 7.68 20.80 -1.91
C ILE A 203 8.90 21.36 -2.63
N PRO A 204 9.40 22.57 -2.26
CA PRO A 204 10.56 23.15 -2.91
C PRO A 204 11.74 22.18 -2.86
N PRO A 205 12.47 21.95 -3.96
CA PRO A 205 13.60 21.03 -3.99
C PRO A 205 14.61 21.32 -2.87
N ALA A 206 14.83 22.60 -2.58
CA ALA A 206 15.72 23.10 -1.52
C ALA A 206 15.34 22.65 -0.09
N THR A 207 14.13 22.13 0.14
CA THR A 207 13.65 21.68 1.45
C THR A 207 13.58 20.16 1.59
N GLN A 208 13.79 19.43 0.49
CA GLN A 208 13.81 17.97 0.45
C GLN A 208 15.16 17.42 0.91
N ASN A 209 15.18 16.21 1.47
CA ASN A 209 16.43 15.50 1.81
C ASN A 209 17.27 15.24 0.55
N ILE A 210 18.59 15.18 0.70
CA ILE A 210 19.55 14.96 -0.41
C ILE A 210 19.20 13.70 -1.21
N PHE A 211 18.89 12.60 -0.51
CA PHE A 211 18.44 11.35 -1.13
C PHE A 211 17.17 11.53 -1.96
N MET A 212 16.17 12.24 -1.42
CA MET A 212 14.90 12.47 -2.14
C MET A 212 15.10 13.36 -3.38
N ARG A 213 15.98 14.36 -3.30
CA ARG A 213 16.36 15.18 -4.47
C ARG A 213 17.06 14.35 -5.52
N TRP A 214 18.01 13.51 -5.12
CA TRP A 214 18.71 12.59 -6.02
C TRP A 214 17.74 11.64 -6.71
N TRP A 215 16.84 11.01 -5.96
CA TRP A 215 15.80 10.13 -6.47
C TRP A 215 14.84 10.84 -7.44
N SER A 216 14.35 12.02 -7.05
CA SER A 216 13.51 12.88 -7.89
C SER A 216 14.22 13.25 -9.20
N ASN A 217 15.48 13.67 -9.13
CA ASN A 217 16.26 14.06 -10.30
C ASN A 217 16.46 12.88 -11.26
N LEU A 218 16.68 11.66 -10.78
CA LEU A 218 16.75 10.48 -11.65
C LEU A 218 15.47 10.30 -12.48
N ASN A 219 14.31 10.45 -11.86
CA ASN A 219 13.02 10.35 -12.55
C ASN A 219 12.82 11.48 -13.57
N PHE A 220 13.10 12.73 -13.19
CA PHE A 220 12.96 13.88 -14.08
C PHE A 220 13.98 13.93 -15.21
N ASN A 221 15.20 13.47 -14.99
CA ASN A 221 16.25 13.46 -16.01
C ASN A 221 15.91 12.52 -17.17
N HIS A 222 15.25 11.38 -16.91
CA HIS A 222 14.82 10.48 -17.98
C HIS A 222 13.85 11.15 -18.95
N GLU A 223 12.83 11.86 -18.44
CA GLU A 223 11.87 12.54 -19.31
C GLU A 223 12.45 13.80 -19.95
N ARG A 224 13.37 14.51 -19.27
CA ARG A 224 14.14 15.59 -19.88
C ARG A 224 14.97 15.08 -21.07
N SER A 225 15.64 13.94 -20.91
CA SER A 225 16.38 13.28 -21.99
C SER A 225 15.48 12.91 -23.16
N ASN A 226 14.26 12.42 -22.91
CA ASN A 226 13.28 12.12 -23.96
C ASN A 226 12.84 13.38 -24.73
N ILE A 227 12.78 14.52 -24.06
CA ILE A 227 12.42 15.82 -24.67
C ILE A 227 13.60 16.34 -25.50
N THR A 228 14.82 16.34 -24.94
CA THR A 228 16.02 16.81 -25.65
C THR A 228 16.35 15.94 -26.85
N GLU A 229 16.23 14.61 -26.74
CA GLU A 229 16.44 13.70 -27.88
C GLU A 229 15.41 13.93 -29.00
N ALA A 230 14.17 14.27 -28.64
CA ALA A 230 13.15 14.61 -29.62
C ALA A 230 13.40 15.96 -30.30
N GLU A 231 13.96 16.91 -29.56
CA GLU A 231 14.36 18.24 -30.05
C GLU A 231 15.57 18.15 -30.97
N GLU A 232 16.63 17.45 -30.54
CA GLU A 232 17.87 17.22 -31.28
C GLU A 232 17.62 16.45 -32.59
N ASN A 233 16.83 15.37 -32.54
CA ASN A 233 16.53 14.57 -33.72
C ASN A 233 15.39 15.13 -34.58
N LYS A 234 14.82 16.30 -34.22
CA LYS A 234 13.59 16.88 -34.84
C LYS A 234 12.44 15.87 -34.96
N THR A 235 12.38 14.89 -34.05
CA THR A 235 11.36 13.84 -34.10
C THR A 235 10.14 14.20 -33.27
N LYS A 236 8.96 13.90 -33.80
CA LYS A 236 7.70 14.18 -33.12
C LYS A 236 7.46 13.17 -31.97
N LEU A 237 7.53 13.62 -30.70
CA LEU A 237 7.19 12.82 -29.51
C LEU A 237 5.85 12.09 -29.63
N SER A 238 5.76 10.77 -29.45
CA SER A 238 4.46 10.10 -29.58
C SER A 238 3.40 10.66 -28.62
N MET A 239 2.12 10.63 -29.02
CA MET A 239 1.01 11.15 -28.19
C MET A 239 0.94 10.49 -26.80
N ARG A 240 1.30 9.20 -26.73
CA ARG A 240 1.44 8.46 -25.46
C ARG A 240 2.57 9.02 -24.61
N LYS A 241 3.75 9.28 -25.19
CA LYS A 241 4.89 9.88 -24.48
C LYS A 241 4.54 11.28 -23.95
N LEU A 242 3.78 12.05 -24.72
CA LEU A 242 3.34 13.39 -24.32
C LEU A 242 2.38 13.33 -23.10
N ILE A 243 1.49 12.33 -23.07
CA ILE A 243 0.67 12.04 -21.88
C ILE A 243 1.55 11.55 -20.71
N ALA A 244 2.55 10.71 -20.96
CA ALA A 244 3.46 10.24 -19.91
C ALA A 244 4.24 11.38 -19.25
N ILE A 245 4.82 12.29 -20.04
CA ILE A 245 5.51 13.50 -19.56
C ILE A 245 4.55 14.39 -18.74
N SER A 246 3.31 14.53 -19.19
CA SER A 246 2.30 15.34 -18.48
C SER A 246 1.89 14.73 -17.13
N CYS A 247 1.92 13.41 -17.05
CA CYS A 247 1.69 12.63 -15.84
C CYS A 247 3.03 12.21 -15.26
N GLN A 248 3.97 13.13 -15.03
CA GLN A 248 5.21 12.84 -14.33
C GLN A 248 5.13 13.38 -12.88
N SER A 249 5.71 12.64 -11.94
CA SER A 249 5.79 12.99 -10.52
C SER A 249 7.01 12.31 -9.91
N THR A 250 7.50 12.85 -8.80
CA THR A 250 8.58 12.26 -7.99
C THR A 250 8.32 10.80 -7.61
N ALA A 251 7.05 10.42 -7.45
CA ALA A 251 6.62 9.07 -7.07
C ALA A 251 6.36 8.11 -8.24
N SER A 252 6.59 8.53 -9.49
CA SER A 252 6.38 7.64 -10.65
C SER A 252 7.38 6.48 -10.67
N PHE A 253 6.92 5.27 -10.99
CA PHE A 253 7.81 4.15 -11.30
C PHE A 253 8.56 4.40 -12.61
N SER A 254 9.86 4.64 -12.52
CA SER A 254 10.75 4.82 -13.67
C SER A 254 11.63 3.58 -13.90
N LYS A 255 12.39 3.57 -15.00
CA LYS A 255 13.43 2.57 -15.27
C LYS A 255 14.36 2.35 -14.07
N HIS A 256 14.71 3.42 -13.36
CA HIS A 256 15.59 3.36 -12.19
C HIS A 256 14.91 2.70 -10.99
N SER A 257 13.61 2.95 -10.79
CA SER A 257 12.84 2.25 -9.77
C SER A 257 12.84 0.75 -10.02
N TYR A 258 12.63 0.32 -11.28
CA TYR A 258 12.68 -1.10 -11.63
C TYR A 258 14.05 -1.73 -11.33
N ILE A 259 15.14 -1.07 -11.72
CA ILE A 259 16.50 -1.56 -11.45
C ILE A 259 16.77 -1.64 -9.95
N ALA A 260 16.41 -0.60 -9.18
CA ALA A 260 16.63 -0.57 -7.74
C ALA A 260 15.88 -1.70 -7.02
N TRP A 261 14.63 -1.95 -7.41
CA TRP A 261 13.84 -3.04 -6.84
C TRP A 261 14.32 -4.42 -7.29
N SER A 262 14.74 -4.59 -8.55
CA SER A 262 15.42 -5.83 -8.98
C SER A 262 16.68 -6.11 -8.17
N LEU A 263 17.51 -5.10 -7.95
CA LEU A 263 18.75 -5.25 -7.16
C LEU A 263 18.44 -5.58 -5.70
N ALA A 264 17.44 -4.92 -5.11
CA ALA A 264 17.00 -5.23 -3.75
C ALA A 264 16.49 -6.67 -3.61
N THR A 265 15.71 -7.16 -4.59
CA THR A 265 15.25 -8.55 -4.62
C THR A 265 16.41 -9.52 -4.80
N LEU A 266 17.38 -9.23 -5.68
CA LEU A 266 18.57 -10.07 -5.86
C LEU A 266 19.43 -10.14 -4.59
N ILE A 267 19.60 -9.02 -3.89
CA ILE A 267 20.31 -9.00 -2.60
C ILE A 267 19.55 -9.84 -1.57
N LEU A 268 18.23 -9.70 -1.49
CA LEU A 268 17.40 -10.46 -0.54
C LEU A 268 17.46 -11.97 -0.84
N CYS A 269 17.33 -12.36 -2.11
CA CYS A 269 17.52 -13.74 -2.56
C CYS A 269 18.94 -14.25 -2.28
N GLY A 270 19.96 -13.41 -2.50
CA GLY A 270 21.36 -13.74 -2.23
C GLY A 270 21.60 -14.02 -0.75
N VAL A 271 21.11 -13.14 0.15
CA VAL A 271 21.18 -13.37 1.61
C VAL A 271 20.44 -14.63 1.98
N ALA A 272 19.29 -14.88 1.37
CA ALA A 272 18.51 -16.07 1.67
C ALA A 272 19.22 -17.37 1.26
N LEU A 273 19.98 -17.40 0.16
CA LEU A 273 20.79 -18.58 -0.20
C LEU A 273 21.89 -18.93 0.82
N PHE A 274 22.27 -17.99 1.70
CA PHE A 274 23.21 -18.25 2.80
C PHE A 274 22.52 -18.78 4.07
N ILE A 275 21.19 -18.89 4.08
CA ILE A 275 20.40 -19.40 5.20
C ILE A 275 20.13 -20.89 4.95
N ASP A 276 20.22 -21.72 6.00
CA ASP A 276 19.95 -23.16 5.92
C ASP A 276 18.54 -23.46 5.35
N GLU A 277 18.41 -24.54 4.59
CA GLU A 277 17.15 -24.88 3.88
C GLU A 277 15.94 -25.05 4.80
N LYS A 278 16.18 -25.46 6.05
CA LYS A 278 15.15 -25.65 7.09
C LYS A 278 14.45 -24.34 7.46
N ASN A 279 15.06 -23.21 7.13
CA ASN A 279 14.72 -21.88 7.62
C ASN A 279 14.15 -20.97 6.50
N TYR A 280 14.01 -21.49 5.28
CA TYR A 280 13.47 -20.73 4.16
C TYR A 280 12.00 -20.30 4.36
N VAL A 281 11.25 -21.01 5.21
CA VAL A 281 9.84 -20.73 5.51
C VAL A 281 9.63 -19.30 6.02
N ALA A 282 10.59 -18.71 6.73
CA ALA A 282 10.51 -17.33 7.20
C ALA A 282 10.77 -16.27 6.11
N VAL A 283 11.44 -16.66 5.02
CA VAL A 283 11.80 -15.76 3.91
C VAL A 283 10.68 -15.68 2.87
N ILE A 284 9.92 -16.77 2.68
CA ILE A 284 8.79 -16.86 1.72
C ILE A 284 7.78 -15.71 1.87
N PRO A 285 7.33 -15.30 3.08
CA PRO A 285 6.43 -14.17 3.23
C PRO A 285 7.05 -12.85 2.76
N MET A 286 8.34 -12.59 3.01
CA MET A 286 8.96 -11.33 2.56
C MET A 286 9.08 -11.28 1.04
N ILE A 287 9.46 -12.39 0.44
CA ILE A 287 9.59 -12.57 -1.00
C ILE A 287 8.27 -12.38 -1.75
N THR A 288 7.15 -12.68 -1.11
CA THR A 288 5.81 -12.60 -1.71
C THR A 288 5.14 -11.27 -1.41
N ILE A 289 5.37 -10.72 -0.21
CA ILE A 289 4.90 -9.40 0.20
C ILE A 289 5.56 -8.29 -0.62
N VAL A 290 6.85 -8.37 -0.93
CA VAL A 290 7.56 -7.30 -1.66
C VAL A 290 6.98 -7.07 -3.06
N PRO A 291 6.87 -8.07 -3.95
CA PRO A 291 6.22 -7.92 -5.26
C PRO A 291 4.75 -7.47 -5.13
N ALA A 292 4.05 -7.92 -4.08
CA ALA A 292 2.67 -7.49 -3.84
C ALA A 292 2.57 -6.01 -3.47
N ILE A 293 3.42 -5.53 -2.56
CA ILE A 293 3.51 -4.11 -2.22
C ILE A 293 3.86 -3.30 -3.48
N LEU A 294 4.77 -3.78 -4.32
CA LEU A 294 5.17 -3.07 -5.54
C LEU A 294 4.01 -2.89 -6.51
N ILE A 295 3.30 -3.96 -6.87
CA ILE A 295 2.19 -3.88 -7.82
C ILE A 295 1.04 -3.02 -7.26
N GLY A 296 0.78 -3.13 -5.95
CA GLY A 296 -0.24 -2.35 -5.26
C GLY A 296 0.07 -0.86 -5.21
N THR A 297 1.23 -0.51 -4.68
CA THR A 297 1.66 0.88 -4.55
C THR A 297 1.84 1.56 -5.91
N ALA A 298 2.40 0.87 -6.91
CA ALA A 298 2.55 1.42 -8.26
C ALA A 298 1.19 1.69 -8.94
N SER A 299 0.20 0.82 -8.73
CA SER A 299 -1.16 1.01 -9.27
C SER A 299 -1.88 2.18 -8.59
N ILE A 300 -1.79 2.28 -7.27
CA ILE A 300 -2.41 3.37 -6.50
C ILE A 300 -1.77 4.72 -6.88
N THR A 301 -0.44 4.78 -6.96
CA THR A 301 0.30 6.01 -7.32
C THR A 301 -0.04 6.48 -8.72
N LEU A 302 -0.13 5.59 -9.71
CA LEU A 302 -0.55 5.93 -11.07
C LEU A 302 -1.96 6.56 -11.08
N PHE A 303 -2.90 5.94 -10.38
CA PHE A 303 -4.28 6.45 -10.34
C PHE A 303 -4.37 7.83 -9.70
N GLN A 304 -3.68 8.03 -8.57
CA GLN A 304 -3.64 9.31 -7.88
C GLN A 304 -2.94 10.39 -8.72
N MET A 305 -1.82 10.06 -9.36
CA MET A 305 -1.06 10.97 -10.21
C MET A 305 -1.91 11.51 -11.36
N VAL A 306 -2.61 10.62 -12.07
CA VAL A 306 -3.50 11.02 -13.17
C VAL A 306 -4.64 11.90 -12.67
N ASN A 307 -5.27 11.55 -11.55
CA ASN A 307 -6.33 12.36 -10.96
C ASN A 307 -5.85 13.77 -10.60
N ASN A 308 -4.63 13.86 -10.08
CA ASN A 308 -4.00 15.12 -9.69
C ASN A 308 -3.66 16.02 -10.89
N LYS A 309 -3.30 15.44 -12.03
CA LYS A 309 -3.03 16.17 -13.28
C LYS A 309 -4.26 16.28 -14.18
N ARG A 310 -5.47 15.94 -13.71
CA ARG A 310 -6.70 15.93 -14.53
C ARG A 310 -6.98 17.24 -15.24
N SER A 311 -6.76 18.39 -14.58
CA SER A 311 -6.94 19.72 -15.19
C SER A 311 -5.93 19.98 -16.31
N TYR A 312 -4.67 19.57 -16.10
CA TYR A 312 -3.61 19.68 -17.10
C TYR A 312 -3.85 18.74 -18.29
N LEU A 313 -4.27 17.50 -18.03
CA LEU A 313 -4.67 16.53 -19.05
C LEU A 313 -5.88 16.99 -19.87
N ALA A 314 -6.85 17.66 -19.24
CA ALA A 314 -7.97 18.26 -19.95
C ALA A 314 -7.48 19.34 -20.94
N ARG A 315 -6.55 20.21 -20.53
CA ARG A 315 -5.94 21.20 -21.44
C ARG A 315 -5.13 20.53 -22.55
N LEU A 316 -4.37 19.48 -22.22
CA LEU A 316 -3.60 18.68 -23.17
C LEU A 316 -4.49 18.10 -24.27
N SER A 317 -5.69 17.64 -23.89
CA SER A 317 -6.66 17.02 -24.81
C SER A 317 -7.20 17.96 -25.89
N ILE A 318 -7.12 19.28 -25.68
CA ILE A 318 -7.63 20.32 -26.58
C ILE A 318 -6.57 20.74 -27.61
N LEU A 319 -5.30 20.35 -27.42
CA LEU A 319 -4.23 20.73 -28.34
C LEU A 319 -4.49 20.21 -29.77
N PRO A 320 -4.03 20.94 -30.82
CA PRO A 320 -4.26 20.56 -32.22
C PRO A 320 -3.82 19.14 -32.56
N ARG A 321 -2.84 18.64 -31.80
CA ARG A 321 -2.30 17.28 -31.92
C ARG A 321 -3.31 16.18 -31.56
N PHE A 322 -4.33 16.50 -30.77
CA PHE A 322 -5.40 15.59 -30.34
C PHE A 322 -6.75 15.90 -30.99
N LYS A 323 -6.77 16.76 -32.03
CA LYS A 323 -7.98 17.28 -32.69
C LYS A 323 -8.93 16.21 -33.24
N ASN A 324 -8.42 15.03 -33.58
CA ASN A 324 -9.26 13.92 -34.07
C ASN A 324 -10.04 13.26 -32.92
N LYS A 325 -11.34 12.99 -33.16
CA LYS A 325 -12.25 12.34 -32.19
C LYS A 325 -11.59 11.10 -31.57
N GLN A 326 -11.68 10.98 -30.24
CA GLN A 326 -11.14 9.85 -29.45
C GLN A 326 -9.62 9.65 -29.46
N THR A 327 -8.82 10.47 -30.17
CA THR A 327 -7.37 10.24 -30.28
C THR A 327 -6.68 10.36 -28.93
N PHE A 328 -7.06 11.36 -28.14
CA PHE A 328 -6.61 11.51 -26.76
C PHE A 328 -7.01 10.31 -25.89
N ALA A 329 -8.28 9.90 -25.95
CA ALA A 329 -8.80 8.78 -25.15
C ALA A 329 -8.09 7.46 -25.46
N LYS A 330 -7.84 7.16 -26.74
CA LYS A 330 -7.09 5.96 -27.17
C LYS A 330 -5.63 6.01 -26.70
N ALA A 331 -4.97 7.16 -26.85
CA ALA A 331 -3.60 7.34 -26.38
C ALA A 331 -3.47 7.22 -24.86
N PHE A 332 -4.46 7.75 -24.12
CA PHE A 332 -4.54 7.68 -22.67
C PHE A 332 -4.81 6.25 -22.18
N VAL A 333 -5.76 5.53 -22.78
CA VAL A 333 -6.00 4.10 -22.47
C VAL A 333 -4.73 3.30 -22.70
N LYS A 334 -4.05 3.52 -23.82
CA LYS A 334 -2.78 2.85 -24.13
C LYS A 334 -1.68 3.18 -23.11
N TYR A 335 -1.61 4.42 -22.62
CA TYR A 335 -0.67 4.81 -21.56
C TYR A 335 -0.91 4.01 -20.27
N VAL A 336 -2.15 3.95 -19.79
CA VAL A 336 -2.50 3.24 -18.55
C VAL A 336 -2.24 1.74 -18.67
N LEU A 337 -2.70 1.11 -19.77
CA LEU A 337 -2.50 -0.32 -20.01
C LEU A 337 -1.01 -0.69 -20.13
N VAL A 338 -0.20 0.12 -20.80
CA VAL A 338 1.25 -0.14 -20.93
C VAL A 338 1.94 -0.06 -19.58
N ASN A 339 1.61 0.92 -18.73
CA ASN A 339 2.18 1.00 -17.40
C ASN A 339 1.79 -0.21 -16.54
N GLN A 340 0.52 -0.59 -16.54
CA GLN A 340 0.02 -1.76 -15.78
C GLN A 340 0.61 -3.08 -16.30
N ALA A 341 0.77 -3.23 -17.62
CA ALA A 341 1.43 -4.38 -18.21
C ALA A 341 2.93 -4.42 -17.87
N SER A 342 3.63 -3.27 -17.88
CA SER A 342 5.04 -3.22 -17.48
C SER A 342 5.26 -3.61 -16.03
N LEU A 343 4.35 -3.20 -15.13
CA LEU A 343 4.35 -3.59 -13.72
C LEU A 343 4.10 -5.09 -13.55
N LEU A 344 3.13 -5.65 -14.30
CA LEU A 344 2.85 -7.08 -14.27
C LEU A 344 4.07 -7.91 -14.70
N VAL A 345 4.70 -7.54 -15.83
CA VAL A 345 5.91 -8.22 -16.33
C VAL A 345 7.05 -8.13 -15.32
N PHE A 346 7.23 -6.95 -14.71
CA PHE A 346 8.24 -6.75 -13.68
C PHE A 346 8.01 -7.62 -12.44
N VAL A 347 6.77 -7.69 -11.96
CA VAL A 347 6.40 -8.52 -10.80
C VAL A 347 6.57 -10.00 -11.11
N ALA A 348 6.13 -10.44 -12.29
CA ALA A 348 6.35 -11.81 -12.75
C ALA A 348 7.84 -12.15 -12.79
N PHE A 349 8.69 -11.22 -13.26
CA PHE A 349 10.13 -11.40 -13.24
C PHE A 349 10.70 -11.53 -11.82
N LEU A 350 10.28 -10.68 -10.87
CA LEU A 350 10.72 -10.79 -9.47
C LEU A 350 10.28 -12.12 -8.83
N VAL A 351 9.04 -12.54 -9.05
CA VAL A 351 8.56 -13.83 -8.53
C VAL A 351 9.29 -15.00 -9.20
N ALA A 352 9.62 -14.90 -10.49
CA ALA A 352 10.39 -15.93 -11.19
C ALA A 352 11.80 -16.10 -10.59
N ILE A 353 12.52 -14.98 -10.33
CA ILE A 353 13.81 -15.02 -9.63
C ILE A 353 13.66 -15.79 -8.32
N THR A 354 12.61 -15.48 -7.56
CA THR A 354 12.44 -16.07 -6.24
C THR A 354 12.14 -17.57 -6.32
N VAL A 355 11.30 -18.00 -7.26
CA VAL A 355 10.99 -19.41 -7.47
C VAL A 355 12.22 -20.20 -7.91
N ILE A 356 13.10 -19.61 -8.73
CA ILE A 356 14.36 -20.24 -9.13
C ILE A 356 15.33 -20.37 -7.95
N THR A 357 15.37 -19.40 -7.05
CA THR A 357 16.30 -19.43 -5.90
C THR A 357 15.86 -20.36 -4.77
N PHE A 358 14.59 -20.77 -4.75
CA PHE A 358 14.00 -21.53 -3.64
C PHE A 358 13.36 -22.83 -4.16
N GLU A 359 14.05 -23.96 -3.97
CA GLU A 359 13.63 -25.27 -4.51
C GLU A 359 12.26 -25.76 -4.02
N HIS A 360 11.78 -25.25 -2.88
CA HIS A 360 10.47 -25.57 -2.29
C HIS A 360 9.30 -24.83 -2.94
N LEU A 361 9.55 -23.79 -3.75
CA LEU A 361 8.51 -23.09 -4.51
C LEU A 361 8.29 -23.78 -5.85
N THR A 362 7.12 -24.40 -6.02
CA THR A 362 6.78 -25.06 -7.29
C THR A 362 6.42 -24.05 -8.39
N TRP A 363 6.62 -24.44 -9.65
CA TRP A 363 6.13 -23.70 -10.82
C TRP A 363 4.60 -23.46 -10.80
N VAL A 364 3.86 -24.31 -10.09
CA VAL A 364 2.42 -24.14 -9.86
C VAL A 364 2.14 -22.88 -9.03
N ASN A 365 2.92 -22.64 -7.97
CA ASN A 365 2.78 -21.45 -7.12
C ASN A 365 3.11 -20.16 -7.89
N TYR A 366 4.17 -20.20 -8.71
CA TYR A 366 4.54 -19.11 -9.61
C TYR A 366 3.36 -18.70 -10.51
N MET A 367 2.75 -19.68 -11.18
CA MET A 367 1.66 -19.44 -12.11
C MET A 367 0.42 -18.91 -11.41
N LYS A 368 0.06 -19.46 -10.25
CA LYS A 368 -1.06 -18.95 -9.43
C LYS A 368 -0.87 -17.49 -9.01
N VAL A 369 0.33 -17.12 -8.54
CA VAL A 369 0.62 -15.73 -8.14
C VAL A 369 0.64 -14.78 -9.35
N CYS A 370 1.18 -15.20 -10.49
CA CYS A 370 1.13 -14.41 -11.72
C CYS A 370 -0.31 -14.18 -12.21
N LEU A 371 -1.18 -15.20 -12.11
CA LEU A 371 -2.59 -15.09 -12.46
C LEU A 371 -3.36 -14.16 -11.49
N LEU A 372 -3.09 -14.26 -10.19
CA LEU A 372 -3.64 -13.33 -9.20
C LEU A 372 -3.16 -11.88 -9.46
N ALA A 373 -1.90 -11.69 -9.86
CA ALA A 373 -1.37 -10.38 -10.20
C ALA A 373 -2.03 -9.82 -11.47
N LEU A 374 -2.29 -10.66 -12.47
CA LEU A 374 -3.04 -10.29 -13.67
C LEU A 374 -4.48 -9.86 -13.31
N LEU A 375 -5.16 -10.64 -12.47
CA LEU A 375 -6.50 -10.31 -11.97
C LEU A 375 -6.50 -8.95 -11.27
N PHE A 376 -5.53 -8.72 -10.38
CA PHE A 376 -5.37 -7.46 -9.67
C PHE A 376 -5.19 -6.27 -10.62
N CYS A 377 -4.31 -6.40 -11.62
CA CYS A 377 -4.12 -5.36 -12.65
C CYS A 377 -5.39 -5.09 -13.46
N LEU A 378 -6.13 -6.13 -13.86
CA LEU A 378 -7.38 -6.00 -14.62
C LEU A 378 -8.46 -5.28 -13.82
N LEU A 379 -8.67 -5.69 -12.56
CA LEU A 379 -9.65 -5.05 -11.67
C LEU A 379 -9.29 -3.59 -11.41
N ASN A 380 -8.01 -3.29 -11.16
CA ASN A 380 -7.57 -1.91 -10.97
C ASN A 380 -7.76 -1.06 -12.22
N CYS A 381 -7.36 -1.56 -13.41
CA CYS A 381 -7.62 -0.86 -14.68
C CYS A 381 -9.10 -0.55 -14.84
N ALA A 382 -9.96 -1.55 -14.59
CA ALA A 382 -11.40 -1.39 -14.72
C ALA A 382 -11.96 -0.32 -13.76
N LEU A 383 -11.52 -0.33 -12.50
CA LEU A 383 -11.91 0.67 -11.51
C LEU A 383 -11.41 2.08 -11.87
N MET A 384 -10.18 2.20 -12.35
CA MET A 384 -9.61 3.48 -12.79
C MET A 384 -10.43 4.08 -13.94
N PHE A 385 -10.69 3.30 -15.00
CA PHE A 385 -11.48 3.76 -16.15
C PHE A 385 -12.93 4.02 -15.79
N PHE A 386 -13.52 3.21 -14.91
CA PHE A 386 -14.87 3.44 -14.41
C PHE A 386 -14.95 4.76 -13.63
N SER A 387 -13.99 5.03 -12.74
CA SER A 387 -13.88 6.29 -12.00
C SER A 387 -13.77 7.49 -12.95
N TRP A 388 -12.83 7.44 -13.89
CA TRP A 388 -12.61 8.54 -14.84
C TRP A 388 -13.81 8.72 -15.77
N SER A 389 -14.50 7.64 -16.13
CA SER A 389 -15.71 7.72 -16.92
C SER A 389 -16.81 8.49 -16.20
N ASN A 390 -16.97 8.34 -14.87
CA ASN A 390 -18.14 8.83 -14.15
C ASN A 390 -18.06 10.31 -13.69
N HIS A 391 -16.94 11.01 -13.86
CA HIS A 391 -16.72 12.40 -13.39
C HIS A 391 -17.09 12.69 -11.92
N SER A 392 -17.40 11.66 -11.13
CA SER A 392 -17.86 11.79 -9.75
C SER A 392 -16.75 12.42 -8.91
N GLN A 393 -17.12 13.40 -8.06
CA GLN A 393 -16.25 13.92 -7.00
C GLN A 393 -15.88 12.85 -5.96
N ALA A 394 -16.44 11.65 -6.06
CA ALA A 394 -16.19 10.52 -5.18
C ALA A 394 -14.93 9.70 -5.56
N ILE A 395 -13.86 10.35 -6.02
CA ILE A 395 -12.57 9.70 -6.37
C ILE A 395 -12.05 8.85 -5.20
N GLN A 396 -12.26 9.33 -3.97
CA GLN A 396 -11.91 8.65 -2.73
C GLN A 396 -12.50 7.24 -2.64
N LYS A 397 -13.75 7.03 -3.11
CA LYS A 397 -14.40 5.71 -3.08
C LYS A 397 -13.61 4.69 -3.88
N TYR A 398 -13.19 5.06 -5.08
CA TYR A 398 -12.45 4.18 -5.98
C TYR A 398 -11.04 3.90 -5.49
N VAL A 399 -10.36 4.89 -4.90
CA VAL A 399 -9.05 4.62 -4.28
C VAL A 399 -9.17 3.64 -3.13
N PHE A 400 -10.20 3.76 -2.29
CA PHE A 400 -10.43 2.78 -1.22
C PHE A 400 -10.71 1.37 -1.75
N ILE A 401 -11.45 1.23 -2.86
CA ILE A 401 -11.68 -0.08 -3.48
C ILE A 401 -10.37 -0.65 -4.09
N ILE A 402 -9.51 0.19 -4.65
CA ILE A 402 -8.19 -0.24 -5.15
C ILE A 402 -7.30 -0.70 -3.99
N VAL A 403 -7.29 0.03 -2.87
CA VAL A 403 -6.59 -0.38 -1.64
C VAL A 403 -7.16 -1.68 -1.08
N PHE A 404 -8.48 -1.85 -1.11
CA PHE A 404 -9.15 -3.10 -0.73
C PHE A 404 -8.67 -4.29 -1.56
N ASN A 405 -8.68 -4.14 -2.89
CA ASN A 405 -8.20 -5.15 -3.80
C ASN A 405 -6.72 -5.48 -3.55
N PHE A 406 -5.91 -4.50 -3.15
CA PHE A 406 -4.50 -4.72 -2.82
C PHE A 406 -4.34 -5.62 -1.60
N PHE A 407 -5.11 -5.39 -0.53
CA PHE A 407 -5.07 -6.25 0.66
C PHE A 407 -5.57 -7.67 0.36
N LEU A 408 -6.63 -7.81 -0.44
CA LEU A 408 -7.11 -9.12 -0.87
C LEU A 408 -6.06 -9.86 -1.71
N PHE A 409 -5.38 -9.16 -2.63
CA PHE A 409 -4.30 -9.73 -3.41
C PHE A 409 -3.14 -10.19 -2.54
N LEU A 410 -2.72 -9.38 -1.56
CA LEU A 410 -1.66 -9.72 -0.63
C LEU A 410 -2.01 -10.98 0.17
N LEU A 411 -3.21 -11.07 0.73
CA LEU A 411 -3.69 -12.24 1.47
C LEU A 411 -3.74 -13.50 0.59
N ALA A 412 -4.29 -13.39 -0.63
CA ALA A 412 -4.35 -14.51 -1.57
C ALA A 412 -2.95 -14.97 -2.00
N SER A 413 -2.00 -14.04 -2.22
CA SER A 413 -0.62 -14.38 -2.58
C SER A 413 0.12 -15.10 -1.45
N LEU A 414 -0.10 -14.71 -0.19
CA LEU A 414 0.47 -15.37 0.98
C LEU A 414 -0.10 -16.78 1.15
N GLU A 415 -1.41 -16.95 0.97
CA GLU A 415 -2.07 -18.25 1.10
C GLU A 415 -1.52 -19.25 0.06
N VAL A 416 -1.44 -18.85 -1.21
CA VAL A 416 -0.88 -19.70 -2.28
C VAL A 416 0.57 -20.09 -1.99
N MET A 417 1.35 -19.20 -1.41
CA MET A 417 2.77 -19.41 -1.18
C MET A 417 3.07 -20.21 0.10
N GLN A 418 2.18 -20.19 1.09
CA GLN A 418 2.28 -20.99 2.31
C GLN A 418 1.70 -22.41 2.16
N SER A 419 0.59 -22.56 1.42
CA SER A 419 -0.13 -23.83 1.27
C SER A 419 0.29 -24.64 0.04
N GLY A 420 1.02 -24.03 -0.90
CA GLY A 420 1.53 -24.69 -2.09
C GLY A 420 0.44 -25.29 -2.98
N VAL A 421 0.49 -26.61 -3.16
CA VAL A 421 -0.46 -27.35 -4.02
C VAL A 421 -1.85 -27.42 -3.40
N ASP A 422 -1.95 -27.49 -2.06
CA ASP A 422 -3.19 -27.66 -1.29
C ASP A 422 -3.92 -26.32 -0.99
N SER A 423 -3.57 -25.26 -1.69
CA SER A 423 -4.24 -23.96 -1.55
C SER A 423 -5.75 -24.06 -1.77
N ILE A 424 -6.54 -23.40 -0.92
CA ILE A 424 -8.00 -23.26 -1.02
C ILE A 424 -8.37 -22.64 -2.39
N ILE A 425 -7.48 -21.82 -2.93
CA ILE A 425 -7.65 -21.16 -4.23
C ILE A 425 -7.34 -22.16 -5.35
N SER A 426 -8.37 -22.89 -5.78
CA SER A 426 -8.29 -23.77 -6.95
C SER A 426 -8.16 -22.98 -8.26
N TRP A 427 -7.72 -23.65 -9.33
CA TRP A 427 -7.49 -23.01 -10.63
C TRP A 427 -8.77 -22.45 -11.28
N MET A 428 -9.87 -23.20 -11.19
CA MET A 428 -11.18 -22.84 -11.77
C MET A 428 -11.67 -21.43 -11.33
N PRO A 429 -11.78 -21.11 -10.03
CA PRO A 429 -12.22 -19.78 -9.60
C PRO A 429 -11.25 -18.67 -10.01
N ILE A 430 -9.93 -18.92 -10.08
CA ILE A 430 -8.97 -17.92 -10.60
C ILE A 430 -9.28 -17.60 -12.07
N PHE A 431 -9.48 -18.62 -12.92
CA PHE A 431 -9.79 -18.38 -14.33
C PHE A 431 -11.13 -17.68 -14.55
N ILE A 432 -12.17 -18.07 -13.81
CA ILE A 432 -13.49 -17.42 -13.88
C ILE A 432 -13.40 -15.95 -13.46
N THR A 433 -12.66 -15.65 -12.38
CA THR A 433 -12.48 -14.28 -11.90
C THR A 433 -11.64 -13.43 -12.84
N ILE A 434 -10.63 -14.00 -13.50
CA ILE A 434 -9.87 -13.30 -14.56
C ILE A 434 -10.75 -13.00 -15.75
N PHE A 435 -11.55 -13.96 -16.22
CA PHE A 435 -12.43 -13.77 -17.36
C PHE A 435 -13.47 -12.68 -17.09
N THR A 436 -14.13 -12.74 -15.93
CA THR A 436 -15.07 -11.69 -15.50
C THR A 436 -14.39 -10.34 -15.32
N GLY A 437 -13.18 -10.30 -14.74
CA GLY A 437 -12.37 -9.10 -14.61
C GLY A 437 -11.97 -8.49 -15.97
N ALA A 438 -11.63 -9.31 -16.95
CA ALA A 438 -11.29 -8.89 -18.31
C ALA A 438 -12.51 -8.31 -19.03
N ILE A 439 -13.69 -8.94 -18.92
CA ILE A 439 -14.95 -8.41 -19.46
C ILE A 439 -15.27 -7.06 -18.83
N PHE A 440 -15.16 -6.95 -17.50
CA PHE A 440 -15.41 -5.71 -16.78
C PHE A 440 -14.43 -4.60 -17.19
N CYS A 441 -13.15 -4.92 -17.36
CA CYS A 441 -12.14 -3.99 -17.87
C CYS A 441 -12.46 -3.53 -19.31
N GLY A 442 -12.81 -4.46 -20.21
CA GLY A 442 -13.22 -4.14 -21.57
C GLY A 442 -14.46 -3.22 -21.62
N TYR A 443 -15.47 -3.51 -20.80
CA TYR A 443 -16.67 -2.69 -20.68
C TYR A 443 -16.36 -1.26 -20.21
N THR A 444 -15.53 -1.12 -19.17
CA THR A 444 -15.19 0.19 -18.60
C THR A 444 -14.31 1.03 -19.54
N ILE A 445 -13.39 0.41 -20.28
CA ILE A 445 -12.60 1.07 -21.35
C ILE A 445 -13.51 1.54 -22.48
N LYS A 446 -14.45 0.69 -22.93
CA LYS A 446 -15.42 1.06 -23.97
C LYS A 446 -16.28 2.25 -23.52
N ARG A 447 -16.77 2.22 -22.28
CA ARG A 447 -17.53 3.33 -21.69
C ARG A 447 -16.71 4.62 -21.61
N TYR A 448 -15.45 4.55 -21.20
CA TYR A 448 -14.55 5.71 -21.13
C TYR A 448 -14.32 6.33 -22.52
N THR A 449 -14.01 5.50 -23.52
CA THR A 449 -13.74 5.96 -24.89
C THR A 449 -14.98 6.53 -25.58
N GLN A 450 -16.16 5.94 -25.37
CA GLN A 450 -17.44 6.44 -25.88
C GLN A 450 -17.81 7.82 -25.32
N ARG A 451 -17.55 8.10 -24.03
CA ARG A 451 -17.80 9.43 -23.45
C ARG A 451 -16.96 10.53 -24.10
N TYR A 452 -15.70 10.25 -24.41
CA TYR A 452 -14.84 11.18 -25.16
C TYR A 452 -15.23 11.33 -26.64
N ALA A 453 -16.09 10.47 -27.16
CA ALA A 453 -16.65 10.60 -28.50
C ALA A 453 -17.86 11.54 -28.55
N GLY A 454 -18.57 11.70 -27.42
CA GLY A 454 -19.78 12.53 -27.29
C GLY A 454 -19.54 13.97 -26.83
N LEU A 455 -18.32 14.30 -26.38
CA LEU A 455 -17.89 15.68 -26.15
C LEU A 455 -17.55 16.31 -27.51
N ASN A 456 -18.57 16.77 -28.24
CA ASN A 456 -18.40 17.76 -29.28
C ASN A 456 -17.94 19.06 -28.58
N TYR A 457 -16.68 19.45 -28.81
CA TYR A 457 -16.25 20.83 -28.58
C TYR A 457 -16.72 21.70 -29.74
#